data_AF-A0A1V0FWP5-F1
#
_entry.id   AF-A0A1V0FWP5-F1
#
_cell.length_a   1.000
_cell.length_b   1.000
_cell.length_c   1.000
_cell.angle_alpha   90.00
_cell.angle_beta   90.00
_cell.angle_gamma   90.00
#
_symmetry.space_group_name_H-M   'P 1'
#
loop_
_entity.id
_entity.type
_entity.pdbx_description
1 polymer ?
#
loop_
_entity_poly.entity_id
_entity_poly.type
_entity_poly.pdbx_seq_one_letter_code
_entity_poly.pdbx_strand_id
1 'polypeptide(L)' 'DCRKFMGLCKSDDDCCPHLMCYKYGWCGWDGSV' A
#
# COMPACT_ATOMS: atom_id res chain seq x y z
N ASP A 1 -11.75 5.40 3.05
CA ASP A 1 -10.68 6.23 2.47
C ASP A 1 -9.48 5.32 2.31
N CYS A 2 -9.00 5.10 1.09
CA CYS A 2 -7.86 4.22 0.84
C CYS A 2 -6.60 5.04 0.50
N ARG A 3 -5.43 4.50 0.84
CA ARG A 3 -4.13 5.13 0.66
C ARG A 3 -3.62 4.86 -0.75
N LYS A 4 -3.30 5.94 -1.44
CA LYS A 4 -2.69 5.90 -2.78
C LYS A 4 -1.22 5.48 -2.70
N PHE A 5 -0.57 5.34 -3.84
CA PHE A 5 0.84 5.02 -3.95
C PHE A 5 1.71 5.95 -3.06
N MET A 6 2.68 5.36 -2.34
CA MET A 6 3.50 6.00 -1.31
C MET A 6 2.73 6.59 -0.11
N GLY A 7 1.43 6.31 0.01
CA GLY A 7 0.66 6.61 1.21
C GLY A 7 1.08 5.70 2.37
N LEU A 8 1.14 6.26 3.58
CA LEU A 8 1.46 5.48 4.79
C LEU A 8 0.34 4.48 5.11
N CYS A 9 0.72 3.24 5.40
CA CYS A 9 -0.18 2.12 5.71
C CYS A 9 0.33 1.30 6.89
N LYS A 10 -0.59 0.55 7.51
CA LYS A 10 -0.30 -0.44 8.56
C LYS A 10 -0.68 -1.85 8.10
N SER A 11 -1.69 -1.97 7.25
CA SER A 11 -2.10 -3.21 6.59
C SER A 11 -2.44 -2.99 5.13
N ASP A 12 -2.54 -4.06 4.36
CA ASP A 12 -2.89 -4.02 2.94
C ASP A 12 -4.27 -3.37 2.70
N ASP A 13 -5.21 -3.54 3.64
CA ASP A 13 -6.54 -2.91 3.59
C ASP A 13 -6.51 -1.38 3.65
N ASP A 14 -5.42 -0.79 4.18
CA ASP A 14 -5.26 0.67 4.15
C ASP A 14 -5.03 1.15 2.72
N CYS A 15 -4.48 0.32 1.83
CA CYS A 15 -4.08 0.68 0.49
C CYS A 15 -5.24 0.57 -0.51
N CYS A 16 -5.23 1.41 -1.54
CA CYS A 16 -6.20 1.31 -2.62
C CYS A 16 -6.02 0.01 -3.42
N PRO A 17 -7.04 -0.46 -4.16
CA PRO A 17 -6.92 -1.64 -5.01
C PRO A 17 -5.67 -1.57 -5.91
N HIS A 18 -5.02 -2.71 -6.12
CA HIS A 18 -3.72 -2.87 -6.80
C HIS A 18 -2.49 -2.39 -6.02
N LEU A 19 -2.67 -1.93 -4.78
CA LEU A 19 -1.58 -1.59 -3.89
C LEU A 19 -1.57 -2.52 -2.67
N MET A 20 -0.37 -2.80 -2.17
CA MET A 20 -0.11 -3.54 -0.95
C MET A 20 0.75 -2.72 0.01
N CYS A 21 0.66 -3.01 1.30
CA CYS A 21 1.43 -2.36 2.33
C CYS A 21 2.81 -3.03 2.49
N TYR A 22 3.87 -2.34 2.09
CA TYR A 22 5.23 -2.83 2.24
C TYR A 22 5.68 -2.79 3.71
N LYS A 23 6.68 -3.62 4.06
CA LYS A 23 7.27 -3.71 5.41
C LYS A 23 7.69 -2.37 6.03
N TYR A 24 7.98 -1.37 5.21
CA TYR A 24 8.36 -0.04 5.66
C TYR A 24 7.18 0.91 5.90
N GLY A 25 5.95 0.41 5.79
CA GLY A 25 4.72 1.14 6.13
C GLY A 25 4.23 2.07 5.03
N TRP A 26 4.43 1.73 3.75
CA TRP A 26 3.86 2.48 2.63
C TRP A 26 3.19 1.57 1.60
N CYS A 27 2.17 2.10 0.94
CA CYS A 27 1.47 1.44 -0.17
C CYS A 27 2.33 1.49 -1.44
N GLY A 28 2.63 0.33 -2.01
CA GLY A 28 3.22 0.20 -3.34
C GLY A 28 2.46 -0.82 -4.17
N TRP A 29 2.81 -0.99 -5.44
CA TRP A 29 2.04 -1.86 -6.33
C TRP A 29 2.27 -3.34 -6.03
N ASP A 30 1.18 -4.09 -5.90
CA ASP A 30 1.18 -5.54 -5.76
C ASP A 30 1.82 -6.16 -7.02
N GLY A 31 3.09 -6.56 -6.93
CA GLY A 31 3.88 -7.10 -8.05
C GLY A 31 5.03 -6.22 -8.56
N SER A 32 5.27 -5.04 -7.96
CA SER A 32 6.56 -4.37 -8.11
C SER A 32 7.59 -5.08 -7.25
N VAL A 33 8.33 -6.00 -7.88
CA VAL A 33 9.55 -6.60 -7.35
C VAL A 33 10.54 -5.54 -6.91
#